data_AF-A0A2A4QU34-F1
#
_entry.id   AF-A0A2A4QU34-F1
#
_cell.length_a   1.000
_cell.length_b   1.000
_cell.length_c   1.000
_cell.angle_alpha   90.00
_cell.angle_beta   90.00
_cell.angle_gamma   90.00
#
_symmetry.space_group_name_H-M   'P 1'
#
loop_
_entity.id
_entity.type
_entity.pdbx_description
1 polymer ?
#
loop_
_entity_poly.entity_id
_entity_poly.type
_entity_poly.pdbx_seq_one_letter_code
_entity_poly.pdbx_strand_id
1 'polypeptide(L)'
;MLAHIAYVFDMKDPKIIYQSDFLRAVLHEGASDTGALLCEFDYFNNKRDGFPDIRKSGRMVDHGFSRLIIDTSLNNWFLSGDVPDLGRALDNIAGDYDCHVSLCFSMGIMPALMFSKELRLQKIMAFSPVISIFEDDILDRRFRSFRKNATHLEYRNLWKDGKLDIEGSMCFDPHHPIDALQARLISKHYKGLVPVAMPLCGHPCTQVVKDALGFTAIQDLVINNEFDPRFPRALHQQSRAVSDLYKTRLERKRKP
;
A
#
# COMPACT_ATOMS: atom_id res chain seq x y z
N MET A 1 6.71 15.37 -39.62
CA MET A 1 7.90 15.68 -38.81
C MET A 1 7.45 15.96 -37.39
N LEU A 2 7.43 14.94 -36.53
CA LEU A 2 7.41 15.01 -35.07
C LEU A 2 7.97 13.66 -34.60
N ALA A 3 9.26 13.64 -34.30
CA ALA A 3 9.92 12.46 -33.78
C ALA A 3 9.52 12.30 -32.31
N HIS A 4 8.91 11.17 -31.96
CA HIS A 4 8.80 10.72 -30.58
C HIS A 4 10.21 10.42 -30.07
N ILE A 5 10.79 11.37 -29.32
CA ILE A 5 11.99 11.12 -28.53
C ILE A 5 11.53 10.31 -27.31
N ALA A 6 11.71 8.99 -27.37
CA ALA A 6 11.68 8.15 -26.19
C ALA A 6 12.95 8.46 -25.39
N TYR A 7 12.82 9.21 -24.30
CA TYR A 7 13.88 9.31 -23.30
C TYR A 7 14.01 7.94 -22.65
N VAL A 8 15.04 7.19 -23.05
CA VAL A 8 15.50 6.03 -22.29
C VAL A 8 16.26 6.61 -21.11
N PHE A 9 15.57 6.78 -19.99
CA PHE A 9 16.25 7.02 -18.72
C PHE A 9 17.09 5.78 -18.42
N ASP A 10 18.41 5.97 -18.27
CA ASP A 10 19.32 4.94 -17.80
C ASP A 10 18.93 4.58 -16.36
N MET A 11 18.05 3.59 -16.21
CA MET A 11 17.55 3.19 -14.91
C MET A 11 18.64 2.43 -14.18
N LYS A 12 19.16 3.03 -13.11
CA LYS A 12 20.11 2.40 -12.22
C LYS A 12 19.56 1.07 -11.68
N ASP A 13 20.46 0.09 -11.54
CA ASP A 13 20.13 -1.19 -10.94
C ASP A 13 19.49 -1.02 -9.54
N PRO A 14 18.52 -1.88 -9.18
CA PRO A 14 17.92 -1.85 -7.85
C PRO A 14 18.97 -1.99 -6.75
N LYS A 15 18.88 -1.15 -5.72
CA LYS A 15 19.76 -1.20 -4.55
C LYS A 15 19.06 -1.88 -3.39
N ILE A 16 19.66 -2.93 -2.83
CA ILE A 16 19.19 -3.50 -1.56
C ILE A 16 19.71 -2.60 -0.44
N ILE A 17 18.79 -1.91 0.23
CA ILE A 17 19.09 -0.99 1.34
C ILE A 17 19.18 -1.77 2.66
N TYR A 18 18.35 -2.80 2.79
CA TYR A 18 18.30 -3.65 3.97
C TYR A 18 17.85 -5.05 3.57
N GLN A 19 18.43 -6.08 4.19
CA GLN A 19 17.93 -7.44 4.07
C GLN A 19 18.27 -8.25 5.33
N SER A 20 17.26 -8.95 5.85
CA SER A 20 17.36 -10.00 6.85
C SER A 20 16.74 -11.29 6.32
N ASP A 21 16.55 -12.28 7.19
CA ASP A 21 15.78 -13.49 6.87
C ASP A 21 14.28 -13.21 6.64
N PHE A 22 13.76 -12.11 7.20
CA PHE A 22 12.31 -11.83 7.22
C PHE A 22 11.90 -10.59 6.43
N LEU A 23 12.73 -9.55 6.39
CA LEU A 23 12.42 -8.26 5.79
C LEU A 23 13.48 -7.86 4.76
N ARG A 24 13.06 -7.24 3.66
CA ARG A 24 13.96 -6.69 2.64
C ARG A 24 13.46 -5.34 2.15
N ALA A 25 14.33 -4.35 2.09
CA ALA A 25 14.06 -3.05 1.49
C ALA A 25 14.90 -2.88 0.21
N VAL A 26 14.24 -2.62 -0.91
CA VAL A 26 14.86 -2.40 -2.22
C VAL A 26 14.48 -1.01 -2.73
N LEU A 27 15.48 -0.23 -3.11
CA LEU A 27 15.33 1.10 -3.69
C LEU A 27 15.57 1.05 -5.20
N HIS A 28 14.61 1.56 -5.95
CA HIS A 28 14.79 1.98 -7.34
C HIS A 28 14.90 3.49 -7.37
N GLU A 29 16.06 4.01 -7.77
CA GLU A 29 16.25 5.45 -7.87
C GLU A 29 15.49 6.01 -9.08
N GLY A 30 14.72 7.06 -8.83
CA GLY A 30 14.11 7.88 -9.87
C GLY A 30 15.17 8.67 -10.64
N ALA A 31 14.84 9.03 -11.88
CA ALA A 31 15.73 9.86 -12.70
C ALA A 31 15.57 11.38 -12.45
N SER A 32 14.59 11.79 -11.64
CA SER A 32 14.24 13.21 -11.50
C SER A 32 15.01 13.91 -10.38
N ASP A 33 15.28 15.19 -10.60
CA ASP A 33 15.81 16.12 -9.61
C ASP A 33 14.79 16.46 -8.50
N THR A 34 13.52 16.03 -8.66
CA THR A 34 12.44 16.25 -7.69
C THR A 34 12.33 15.03 -6.78
N GLY A 35 12.90 15.13 -5.57
CA GLY A 35 13.07 14.03 -4.61
C GLY A 35 11.77 13.46 -4.03
N ALA A 36 10.93 12.81 -4.84
CA ALA A 36 9.75 12.09 -4.37
C ALA A 36 10.04 10.61 -4.14
N LEU A 37 9.80 10.13 -2.92
CA LEU A 37 9.89 8.73 -2.52
C LEU A 37 8.49 8.13 -2.43
N LEU A 38 8.23 7.12 -3.26
CA LEU A 38 7.08 6.24 -3.13
C LEU A 38 7.47 4.99 -2.32
N CYS A 39 6.88 4.84 -1.14
CA CYS A 39 7.04 3.65 -0.31
C CYS A 39 5.92 2.64 -0.60
N GLU A 40 6.30 1.41 -0.92
CA GLU A 40 5.39 0.30 -1.17
C GLU A 40 5.73 -0.86 -0.23
N PHE A 41 4.71 -1.42 0.39
CA PHE A 41 4.85 -2.56 1.30
C PHE A 41 4.21 -3.79 0.68
N ASP A 42 4.79 -4.94 0.98
CA ASP A 42 4.28 -6.23 0.55
C ASP A 42 2.80 -6.44 0.92
N TYR A 43 2.18 -7.34 0.19
CA TYR A 43 0.80 -7.75 0.44
C TYR A 43 0.71 -9.27 0.65
N PHE A 44 -0.42 -9.70 1.21
CA PHE A 44 -0.67 -11.10 1.48
C PHE A 44 -0.56 -11.96 0.22
N ASN A 45 0.24 -13.02 0.29
CA ASN A 45 0.29 -14.05 -0.73
C ASN A 45 0.20 -15.44 -0.09
N ASN A 46 -0.86 -16.19 -0.35
CA ASN A 46 -1.09 -17.50 0.29
C ASN A 46 -0.02 -18.56 -0.06
N LYS A 47 0.81 -18.32 -1.07
CA LYS A 47 1.94 -19.16 -1.48
C LYS A 47 3.30 -18.55 -1.12
N ARG A 48 3.34 -17.54 -0.25
CA ARG A 48 4.58 -16.89 0.18
C ARG A 48 5.52 -17.93 0.79
N ASP A 49 6.68 -18.08 0.16
CA ASP A 49 7.80 -18.90 0.61
C ASP A 49 9.09 -18.21 0.13
N GLY A 50 9.67 -17.39 1.00
CA GLY A 50 10.78 -16.51 0.66
C GLY A 50 10.36 -15.17 0.06
N PHE A 51 11.37 -14.33 -0.17
CA PHE A 51 11.16 -13.02 -0.79
C PHE A 51 10.65 -13.16 -2.23
N PRO A 52 9.79 -12.23 -2.69
CA PRO A 52 9.45 -12.19 -4.11
C PRO A 52 10.70 -11.85 -4.94
N ASP A 53 10.65 -12.10 -6.24
CA ASP A 53 11.65 -11.53 -7.15
C ASP A 53 11.66 -10.01 -7.02
N ILE A 54 12.85 -9.41 -7.18
CA ILE A 54 12.97 -7.95 -7.17
C ILE A 54 12.13 -7.39 -8.32
N ARG A 55 11.12 -6.60 -7.94
CA ARG A 55 10.20 -5.99 -8.89
C ARG A 55 10.97 -5.02 -9.79
N LYS A 56 10.53 -4.85 -11.03
CA LYS A 56 11.09 -3.82 -11.92
C LYS A 56 10.71 -2.42 -11.40
N SER A 57 11.56 -1.43 -11.66
CA SER A 57 11.37 0.00 -11.34
C SER A 57 10.02 0.55 -11.81
N GLY A 58 9.57 0.19 -13.00
CA GLY A 58 8.20 0.40 -13.49
C GLY A 58 7.73 1.86 -13.60
N ARG A 59 6.44 2.03 -13.96
CA ARG A 59 5.80 3.30 -14.33
C ARG A 59 6.06 4.48 -13.38
N MET A 60 6.16 4.23 -12.07
CA MET A 60 6.35 5.33 -11.10
C MET A 60 7.72 5.98 -11.24
N VAL A 61 8.77 5.19 -11.54
CA VAL A 61 10.12 5.71 -11.83
C VAL A 61 10.11 6.55 -13.10
N ASP A 62 9.39 6.11 -14.13
CA ASP A 62 9.20 6.88 -15.37
C ASP A 62 8.49 8.25 -15.14
N HIS A 63 7.78 8.40 -14.01
CA HIS A 63 7.10 9.63 -13.61
C HIS A 63 7.83 10.36 -12.46
N GLY A 64 9.14 10.08 -12.29
CA GLY A 64 10.02 10.85 -11.42
C GLY A 64 10.09 10.42 -9.96
N PHE A 65 9.38 9.35 -9.56
CA PHE A 65 9.47 8.82 -8.20
C PHE A 65 10.66 7.88 -8.05
N SER A 66 11.43 8.03 -6.96
CA SER A 66 12.15 6.88 -6.41
C SER A 66 11.15 5.93 -5.76
N ARG A 67 11.35 4.62 -5.90
CA ARG A 67 10.50 3.60 -5.28
C ARG A 67 11.26 2.84 -4.23
N LEU A 68 10.78 2.90 -3.00
CA LEU A 68 11.24 2.06 -1.91
C LEU A 68 10.23 0.95 -1.68
N ILE A 69 10.67 -0.28 -1.92
CA ILE A 69 9.86 -1.49 -1.82
C ILE A 69 10.30 -2.27 -0.57
N ILE A 70 9.39 -2.50 0.35
CA ILE A 70 9.62 -3.30 1.56
C ILE A 70 8.84 -4.61 1.44
N ASP A 71 9.58 -5.71 1.28
CA ASP A 71 9.06 -7.07 1.13
C ASP A 71 9.19 -7.87 2.42
N THR A 72 8.33 -8.89 2.56
CA THR A 72 8.42 -9.91 3.60
C THR A 72 8.75 -11.27 2.99
N SER A 73 9.55 -12.10 3.66
CA SER A 73 9.81 -13.47 3.20
C SER A 73 8.70 -14.45 3.60
N LEU A 74 7.86 -14.06 4.57
CA LEU A 74 6.72 -14.82 5.09
C LEU A 74 5.52 -13.87 5.29
N ASN A 75 4.29 -14.40 5.28
CA ASN A 75 3.12 -13.61 5.71
C ASN A 75 3.14 -13.41 7.25
N ASN A 76 4.07 -12.59 7.75
CA ASN A 76 4.27 -12.30 9.16
C ASN A 76 3.73 -10.93 9.57
N TRP A 77 3.06 -10.21 8.66
CA TRP A 77 2.60 -8.84 8.90
C TRP A 77 3.72 -7.92 9.37
N PHE A 78 4.97 -8.11 8.90
CA PHE A 78 6.14 -7.31 9.32
C PHE A 78 6.48 -7.44 10.82
N LEU A 79 5.94 -8.44 11.52
CA LEU A 79 6.17 -8.67 12.95
C LEU A 79 7.35 -9.65 13.16
N SER A 80 8.55 -9.19 12.83
CA SER A 80 9.82 -9.90 13.05
C SER A 80 10.81 -9.07 13.89
N GLY A 81 11.87 -9.71 14.38
CA GLY A 81 12.87 -9.07 15.27
C GLY A 81 13.66 -7.95 14.60
N ASP A 82 13.62 -7.91 13.27
CA ASP A 82 14.36 -7.01 12.40
C ASP A 82 13.75 -5.62 12.27
N VAL A 83 12.56 -5.40 12.84
CA VAL A 83 11.82 -4.11 12.74
C VAL A 83 12.68 -2.90 13.14
N PRO A 84 13.42 -2.90 14.26
CA PRO A 84 14.27 -1.75 14.63
C PRO A 84 15.41 -1.49 13.63
N ASP A 85 16.01 -2.55 13.10
CA ASP A 85 17.14 -2.44 12.16
C ASP A 85 16.68 -1.94 10.80
N LEU A 86 15.54 -2.44 10.32
CA LEU A 86 14.88 -1.91 9.15
C LEU A 86 14.56 -0.42 9.35
N GLY A 87 13.95 -0.05 10.48
CA GLY A 87 13.59 1.35 10.78
C GLY A 87 14.78 2.31 10.66
N ARG A 88 15.94 1.94 11.21
CA ARG A 88 17.19 2.72 11.07
C ARG A 88 17.66 2.84 9.62
N ALA A 89 17.56 1.76 8.85
CA ALA A 89 17.92 1.79 7.43
C ALA A 89 16.96 2.68 6.61
N LEU A 90 15.68 2.69 6.97
CA LEU A 90 14.66 3.52 6.32
C LEU A 90 14.85 5.01 6.60
N ASP A 91 15.14 5.38 7.84
CA ASP A 91 15.39 6.78 8.24
C ASP A 91 16.59 7.40 7.50
N ASN A 92 17.67 6.62 7.32
CA ASN A 92 18.84 7.05 6.57
C ASN A 92 18.52 7.40 5.11
N ILE A 93 17.63 6.64 4.46
CA ILE A 93 17.26 6.88 3.05
C ILE A 93 16.23 8.00 2.92
N ALA A 94 15.28 8.11 3.86
CA ALA A 94 14.23 9.11 3.80
C ALA A 94 14.79 10.55 3.85
N GLY A 95 16.00 10.74 4.37
CA GLY A 95 16.74 12.00 4.39
C GLY A 95 16.96 12.64 3.02
N ASP A 96 17.05 11.83 1.97
CA ASP A 96 17.48 12.27 0.62
C ASP A 96 16.32 12.74 -0.27
N TYR A 97 15.10 12.78 0.28
CA TYR A 97 13.87 13.05 -0.46
C TYR A 97 13.05 14.15 0.23
N ASP A 98 12.30 14.91 -0.56
CA ASP A 98 11.48 16.05 -0.14
C ASP A 98 10.00 15.69 0.02
N CYS A 99 9.53 14.67 -0.71
CA CYS A 99 8.14 14.23 -0.72
C CYS A 99 8.06 12.74 -0.47
N HIS A 100 7.30 12.31 0.53
CA HIS A 100 7.22 10.90 0.94
C HIS A 100 5.77 10.45 0.95
N VAL A 101 5.44 9.56 0.02
CA VAL A 101 4.09 9.05 -0.15
C VAL A 101 4.10 7.53 -0.12
N SER A 102 2.97 6.92 0.27
CA SER A 102 2.82 5.47 0.22
C SER A 102 1.57 5.03 -0.53
N LEU A 103 1.73 3.97 -1.31
CA LEU A 103 0.64 3.23 -1.94
C LEU A 103 0.55 1.86 -1.27
N CYS A 104 -0.50 1.64 -0.49
CA CYS A 104 -0.65 0.46 0.35
C CYS A 104 -1.78 -0.46 -0.10
N PHE A 105 -1.56 -1.77 0.00
CA PHE A 105 -2.58 -2.78 -0.24
C PHE A 105 -2.66 -3.77 0.93
N SER A 106 -3.88 -4.07 1.41
CA SER A 106 -4.08 -5.11 2.42
C SER A 106 -3.22 -4.90 3.67
N MET A 107 -2.34 -5.85 4.00
CA MET A 107 -1.41 -5.76 5.14
C MET A 107 -0.42 -4.59 5.06
N GLY A 108 -0.15 -4.04 3.88
CA GLY A 108 0.89 -3.03 3.68
C GLY A 108 0.64 -1.69 4.38
N ILE A 109 -0.61 -1.42 4.81
CA ILE A 109 -0.90 -0.21 5.59
C ILE A 109 -0.26 -0.25 6.98
N MET A 110 -0.15 -1.43 7.59
CA MET A 110 0.36 -1.58 8.94
C MET A 110 1.82 -1.13 9.04
N PRO A 111 2.77 -1.67 8.24
CA PRO A 111 4.14 -1.19 8.27
C PRO A 111 4.28 0.25 7.74
N ALA A 112 3.41 0.71 6.82
CA ALA A 112 3.42 2.11 6.39
C ALA A 112 3.17 3.05 7.57
N LEU A 113 2.21 2.73 8.43
CA LEU A 113 1.96 3.51 9.66
C LEU A 113 3.06 3.30 10.69
N MET A 114 3.54 2.07 10.89
CA MET A 114 4.63 1.74 11.81
C MET A 114 5.90 2.54 11.52
N PHE A 115 6.34 2.59 10.25
CA PHE A 115 7.56 3.26 9.82
C PHE A 115 7.33 4.68 9.32
N SER A 116 6.16 5.25 9.56
CA SER A 116 5.79 6.55 8.98
C SER A 116 6.66 7.71 9.47
N LYS A 117 7.29 7.59 10.65
CA LYS A 117 8.22 8.59 11.18
C LYS A 117 9.57 8.50 10.46
N GLU A 118 10.15 7.30 10.42
CA GLU A 118 11.42 6.99 9.76
C GLU A 118 11.34 7.33 8.27
N LEU A 119 10.22 7.01 7.61
CA LEU A 119 9.98 7.33 6.20
C LEU A 119 9.47 8.75 5.96
N ARG A 120 9.28 9.55 7.02
CA ARG A 120 8.75 10.93 6.96
C ARG A 120 7.44 11.06 6.18
N LEU A 121 6.63 10.00 6.12
CA LEU A 121 5.45 9.90 5.26
C LEU A 121 4.52 11.11 5.44
N GLN A 122 4.09 11.68 4.33
CA GLN A 122 3.14 12.79 4.29
C GLN A 122 1.77 12.32 3.85
N LYS A 123 1.72 11.42 2.85
CA LYS A 123 0.46 10.96 2.26
C LYS A 123 0.39 9.47 2.07
N ILE A 124 -0.80 8.91 2.28
CA ILE A 124 -1.09 7.49 2.05
C ILE A 124 -2.34 7.32 1.19
N MET A 125 -2.21 6.50 0.15
CA MET A 125 -3.33 5.93 -0.59
C MET A 125 -3.39 4.44 -0.27
N ALA A 126 -4.41 4.00 0.46
CA ALA A 126 -4.54 2.62 0.91
C ALA A 126 -5.78 1.93 0.34
N PHE A 127 -5.65 0.66 -0.05
CA PHE A 127 -6.76 -0.15 -0.55
C PHE A 127 -6.94 -1.43 0.27
N SER A 128 -8.15 -1.64 0.78
CA SER A 128 -8.51 -2.72 1.70
C SER A 128 -7.56 -2.85 2.89
N PRO A 129 -7.35 -1.77 3.68
CA PRO A 129 -6.33 -1.75 4.73
C PRO A 129 -6.57 -2.82 5.81
N VAL A 130 -5.49 -3.48 6.26
CA VAL A 130 -5.49 -4.47 7.36
C VAL A 130 -4.36 -4.16 8.33
N ILE A 131 -4.68 -3.62 9.51
CA ILE A 131 -3.69 -3.29 10.56
C ILE A 131 -3.43 -4.43 11.55
N SER A 132 -4.35 -5.38 11.69
CA SER A 132 -4.15 -6.56 12.55
C SER A 132 -4.87 -7.78 12.00
N ILE A 133 -4.31 -8.94 12.32
CA ILE A 133 -4.86 -10.28 12.06
C ILE A 133 -5.19 -11.04 13.34
N PHE A 134 -4.91 -10.48 14.52
CA PHE A 134 -5.09 -11.14 15.80
C PHE A 134 -6.52 -10.97 16.32
N GLU A 135 -7.07 -12.03 16.92
CA GLU A 135 -8.46 -12.09 17.35
C GLU A 135 -8.80 -11.09 18.46
N ASP A 136 -7.85 -10.81 19.35
CA ASP A 136 -8.01 -9.83 20.42
C ASP A 136 -8.20 -8.40 19.87
N ASP A 137 -7.73 -8.15 18.65
CA ASP A 137 -7.91 -6.88 17.96
C ASP A 137 -9.16 -6.92 17.06
N ILE A 138 -9.22 -7.94 16.18
CA ILE A 138 -10.19 -8.07 15.10
C ILE A 138 -10.42 -9.56 14.77
N LEU A 139 -11.68 -10.00 14.77
CA LEU A 139 -12.05 -11.36 14.37
C LEU A 139 -11.97 -11.55 12.83
N ASP A 140 -10.75 -11.62 12.29
CA ASP A 140 -10.49 -11.98 10.90
C ASP A 140 -9.92 -13.40 10.80
N ARG A 141 -10.78 -14.34 10.42
CA ARG A 141 -10.41 -15.77 10.32
C ARG A 141 -9.63 -16.09 9.05
N ARG A 142 -9.58 -15.19 8.05
CA ARG A 142 -8.90 -15.40 6.77
C ARG A 142 -7.40 -15.68 6.96
N PHE A 143 -6.81 -15.06 7.99
CA PHE A 143 -5.36 -15.06 8.21
C PHE A 143 -4.92 -15.88 9.42
N ARG A 144 -5.83 -16.65 10.04
CA ARG A 144 -5.57 -17.38 11.30
C ARG A 144 -4.35 -18.30 11.22
N SER A 145 -4.17 -19.01 10.11
CA SER A 145 -3.04 -19.94 9.91
C SER A 145 -1.68 -19.25 9.77
N PHE A 146 -1.65 -17.94 9.52
CA PHE A 146 -0.43 -17.16 9.29
C PHE A 146 0.04 -16.42 10.55
N ARG A 147 -0.79 -16.34 11.60
CA ARG A 147 -0.42 -15.69 12.86
C ARG A 147 0.84 -16.27 13.48
N LYS A 148 1.08 -17.57 13.30
CA LYS A 148 2.29 -18.26 13.76
C LYS A 148 3.59 -17.72 13.15
N ASN A 149 3.51 -17.02 12.02
CA ASN A 149 4.67 -16.43 11.35
C ASN A 149 5.09 -15.09 11.99
N ALA A 150 4.19 -14.45 12.73
CA ALA A 150 4.49 -13.24 13.50
C ALA A 150 5.17 -13.64 14.81
N THR A 151 6.48 -13.44 14.88
CA THR A 151 7.31 -13.90 16.01
C THR A 151 7.54 -12.83 17.08
N HIS A 152 7.32 -11.55 16.74
CA HIS A 152 7.57 -10.41 17.62
C HIS A 152 6.29 -9.59 17.80
N LEU A 153 5.41 -10.08 18.68
CA LEU A 153 4.08 -9.52 18.91
C LEU A 153 4.10 -8.19 19.66
N GLU A 154 5.19 -7.86 20.34
CA GLU A 154 5.43 -6.54 20.94
C GLU A 154 5.33 -5.42 19.90
N TYR A 155 5.64 -5.69 18.63
CA TYR A 155 5.56 -4.72 17.54
C TYR A 155 4.15 -4.50 16.98
N ARG A 156 3.16 -5.32 17.39
CA ARG A 156 1.79 -5.31 16.82
C ARG A 156 1.05 -3.98 16.94
N ASN A 157 1.45 -3.14 17.89
CA ASN A 157 0.83 -1.85 18.15
C ASN A 157 1.66 -0.65 17.69
N LEU A 158 2.86 -0.84 17.13
CA LEU A 158 3.71 0.27 16.70
C LEU A 158 3.08 1.11 15.58
N TRP A 159 2.11 0.57 14.85
CA TRP A 159 1.29 1.35 13.93
C TRP A 159 0.55 2.51 14.63
N LYS A 160 0.38 2.51 15.96
CA LYS A 160 -0.19 3.64 16.73
C LYS A 160 0.85 4.71 17.06
N ASP A 161 2.13 4.34 17.08
CA ASP A 161 3.22 5.23 17.42
C ASP A 161 3.80 5.96 16.20
N GLY A 162 3.19 5.77 15.03
CA GLY A 162 3.55 6.46 13.79
C GLY A 162 3.35 7.97 13.82
N LYS A 163 3.65 8.60 12.69
CA LYS A 163 3.50 10.03 12.44
C LYS A 163 2.01 10.37 12.26
N LEU A 164 1.45 11.21 13.12
CA LEU A 164 0.00 11.40 13.22
C LEU A 164 -0.61 12.36 12.18
N ASP A 165 0.19 13.24 11.58
CA ASP A 165 -0.17 14.26 10.59
C ASP A 165 -0.15 13.73 9.14
N ILE A 166 -0.35 12.42 8.94
CA ILE A 166 -0.46 11.82 7.62
C ILE A 166 -1.85 12.08 7.04
N GLU A 167 -1.89 12.49 5.77
CA GLU A 167 -3.13 12.72 5.02
C GLU A 167 -3.39 11.63 3.96
N GLY A 168 -4.64 11.46 3.58
CA GLY A 168 -5.00 10.73 2.37
C GLY A 168 -6.25 9.87 2.50
N SER A 169 -6.30 8.82 1.69
CA SER A 169 -7.52 8.04 1.46
C SER A 169 -7.33 6.56 1.76
N MET A 170 -8.31 5.99 2.45
CA MET A 170 -8.39 4.56 2.74
C MET A 170 -9.62 3.96 2.06
N CYS A 171 -9.41 3.39 0.89
CA CYS A 171 -10.42 2.78 0.05
C CYS A 171 -10.80 1.38 0.57
N PHE A 172 -12.08 1.12 0.76
CA PHE A 172 -12.56 -0.20 1.21
C PHE A 172 -13.93 -0.53 0.62
N ASP A 173 -14.22 -1.82 0.48
CA ASP A 173 -15.55 -2.27 0.10
C ASP A 173 -16.42 -2.46 1.36
N PRO A 174 -17.48 -1.65 1.58
CA PRO A 174 -18.37 -1.79 2.74
C PRO A 174 -19.11 -3.14 2.81
N HIS A 175 -19.15 -3.92 1.73
CA HIS A 175 -19.70 -5.28 1.76
C HIS A 175 -18.75 -6.32 2.36
N HIS A 176 -17.53 -5.93 2.71
CA HIS A 176 -16.60 -6.70 3.53
C HIS A 176 -16.53 -6.06 4.93
N PRO A 177 -17.29 -6.56 5.93
CA PRO A 177 -17.39 -5.92 7.25
C PRO A 177 -16.05 -5.70 7.95
N ILE A 178 -15.10 -6.63 7.75
CA ILE A 178 -13.75 -6.51 8.31
C ILE A 178 -13.00 -5.34 7.69
N ASP A 179 -13.06 -5.13 6.37
CA ASP A 179 -12.40 -3.99 5.73
C ASP A 179 -12.94 -2.66 6.25
N ALA A 180 -14.27 -2.55 6.44
CA ALA A 180 -14.89 -1.37 7.04
C ALA A 180 -14.47 -1.14 8.49
N LEU A 181 -14.36 -2.21 9.29
CA LEU A 181 -13.89 -2.15 10.67
C LEU A 181 -12.44 -1.68 10.76
N GLN A 182 -11.55 -2.23 9.92
CA GLN A 182 -10.13 -1.85 9.85
C GLN A 182 -9.98 -0.36 9.50
N ALA A 183 -10.64 0.11 8.43
CA ALA A 183 -10.60 1.51 8.03
C ALA A 183 -11.13 2.45 9.13
N ARG A 184 -12.16 2.04 9.87
CA ARG A 184 -12.70 2.80 11.01
C ARG A 184 -11.71 2.86 12.17
N LEU A 185 -10.99 1.78 12.48
CA LEU A 185 -10.00 1.76 13.55
C LEU A 185 -8.83 2.68 13.23
N ILE A 186 -8.33 2.63 11.99
CA ILE A 186 -7.24 3.50 11.54
C ILE A 186 -7.67 4.97 11.61
N SER A 187 -8.82 5.34 11.04
CA SER A 187 -9.30 6.74 11.02
C SER A 187 -9.66 7.30 12.41
N LYS A 188 -9.94 6.44 13.39
CA LYS A 188 -10.05 6.88 14.79
C LYS A 188 -8.73 7.38 15.34
N HIS A 189 -7.61 6.79 14.92
CA HIS A 189 -6.26 7.14 15.36
C HIS A 189 -5.62 8.22 14.48
N TYR A 190 -5.68 8.04 13.16
CA TYR A 190 -5.12 8.92 12.13
C TYR A 190 -6.21 9.78 11.51
N LYS A 191 -6.36 11.02 11.99
CA LYS A 191 -7.46 11.91 11.57
C LYS A 191 -7.36 12.38 10.12
N GLY A 192 -6.15 12.47 9.56
CA GLY A 192 -5.92 12.83 8.16
C GLY A 192 -6.17 11.68 7.18
N LEU A 193 -6.30 10.43 7.66
CA LEU A 193 -6.60 9.28 6.81
C LEU A 193 -8.11 9.05 6.75
N VAL A 194 -8.70 9.41 5.62
CA VAL A 194 -10.15 9.43 5.45
C VAL A 194 -10.65 8.12 4.80
N PRO A 195 -11.60 7.40 5.43
CA PRO A 195 -12.21 6.22 4.83
C PRO A 195 -13.05 6.56 3.58
N VAL A 196 -12.84 5.83 2.48
CA VAL A 196 -13.57 5.94 1.22
C VAL A 196 -14.27 4.63 0.91
N ALA A 197 -15.59 4.60 1.08
CA ALA A 197 -16.39 3.43 0.73
C ALA A 197 -16.53 3.31 -0.80
N MET A 198 -16.12 2.16 -1.33
CA MET A 198 -16.21 1.77 -2.74
C MET A 198 -16.99 0.43 -2.83
N PRO A 199 -18.32 0.47 -2.75
CA PRO A 199 -19.15 -0.75 -2.70
C PRO A 199 -18.90 -1.64 -3.91
N LEU A 200 -18.87 -2.96 -3.66
CA LEU A 200 -18.70 -4.03 -4.65
C LEU A 200 -17.34 -4.03 -5.35
N CYS A 201 -16.38 -3.24 -4.89
CA CYS A 201 -15.02 -3.20 -5.43
C CYS A 201 -14.19 -4.45 -5.06
N GLY A 202 -14.61 -5.23 -4.05
CA GLY A 202 -13.97 -6.47 -3.60
C GLY A 202 -12.78 -6.26 -2.65
N HIS A 203 -12.02 -7.34 -2.40
CA HIS A 203 -10.80 -7.34 -1.59
C HIS A 203 -9.64 -7.98 -2.39
N PRO A 204 -8.61 -7.21 -2.81
CA PRO A 204 -8.43 -5.79 -2.52
C PRO A 204 -9.46 -4.91 -3.23
N CYS A 205 -9.73 -3.75 -2.65
CA CYS A 205 -10.67 -2.72 -3.11
C CYS A 205 -10.19 -1.97 -4.38
N THR A 206 -9.69 -2.74 -5.34
CA THR A 206 -9.17 -2.29 -6.63
C THR A 206 -9.71 -3.11 -7.80
N GLN A 207 -10.40 -4.23 -7.54
CA GLN A 207 -10.73 -5.19 -8.61
C GLN A 207 -11.67 -4.58 -9.65
N VAL A 208 -12.66 -3.79 -9.24
CA VAL A 208 -13.57 -3.09 -10.18
C VAL A 208 -12.84 -2.00 -10.97
N VAL A 209 -11.89 -1.30 -10.34
CA VAL A 209 -11.07 -0.29 -11.05
C VAL A 209 -10.15 -0.97 -12.07
N LYS A 210 -9.49 -2.06 -11.68
CA LYS A 210 -8.62 -2.86 -12.57
C LYS A 210 -9.39 -3.43 -13.76
N ASP A 211 -10.59 -3.93 -13.52
CA ASP A 211 -11.48 -4.46 -14.56
C ASP A 211 -11.92 -3.37 -15.56
N ALA A 212 -12.21 -2.17 -15.08
CA ALA A 212 -12.69 -1.07 -15.92
C ALA A 212 -11.60 -0.26 -16.64
N LEU A 213 -10.57 0.15 -15.90
CA LEU A 213 -9.61 1.19 -16.29
C LEU A 213 -8.15 0.74 -16.18
N GLY A 214 -7.91 -0.51 -15.76
CA GLY A 214 -6.57 -1.04 -15.53
C GLY A 214 -5.95 -0.58 -14.21
N PHE A 215 -4.80 -1.16 -13.88
CA PHE A 215 -4.07 -0.81 -12.65
C PHE A 215 -3.40 0.57 -12.73
N THR A 216 -3.10 1.05 -13.94
CA THR A 216 -2.49 2.37 -14.15
C THR A 216 -3.36 3.49 -13.58
N ALA A 217 -4.69 3.37 -13.64
CA ALA A 217 -5.60 4.36 -13.05
C ALA A 217 -5.44 4.52 -11.54
N ILE A 218 -4.95 3.51 -10.82
CA ILE A 218 -4.63 3.61 -9.39
C ILE A 218 -3.28 4.31 -9.18
N GLN A 219 -2.31 4.04 -10.07
CA GLN A 219 -1.01 4.71 -10.05
C GLN A 219 -1.17 6.20 -10.39
N ASP A 220 -2.08 6.53 -11.30
CA ASP A 220 -2.36 7.92 -11.69
C ASP A 220 -2.86 8.76 -10.50
N LEU A 221 -3.58 8.17 -9.53
CA LEU A 221 -3.92 8.87 -8.28
C LEU A 221 -2.67 9.36 -7.53
N VAL A 222 -1.63 8.53 -7.49
CA VAL A 222 -0.37 8.87 -6.80
C VAL A 222 0.44 9.86 -7.62
N ILE A 223 0.58 9.60 -8.92
CA ILE A 223 1.32 10.45 -9.86
C ILE A 223 0.75 11.87 -9.88
N ASN A 224 -0.58 12.01 -9.87
CA ASN A 224 -1.26 13.30 -9.90
C ASN A 224 -1.45 13.93 -8.51
N ASN A 225 -0.88 13.33 -7.45
CA ASN A 225 -1.01 13.80 -6.06
C ASN A 225 -2.49 13.87 -5.58
N GLU A 226 -3.33 12.96 -6.07
CA GLU A 226 -4.78 12.87 -5.86
C GLU A 226 -5.13 12.00 -4.63
N PHE A 227 -4.55 12.35 -3.47
CA PHE A 227 -4.79 11.64 -2.21
C PHE A 227 -6.12 12.00 -1.52
N ASP A 228 -6.75 13.09 -1.93
CA ASP A 228 -8.02 13.56 -1.39
C ASP A 228 -9.16 12.55 -1.71
N PRO A 229 -10.07 12.28 -0.75
CA PRO A 229 -11.17 11.31 -0.89
C PRO A 229 -12.08 11.46 -2.10
N ARG A 230 -12.16 12.66 -2.69
CA ARG A 230 -12.97 12.93 -3.88
C ARG A 230 -12.46 12.17 -5.11
N PHE A 231 -11.14 11.98 -5.24
CA PHE A 231 -10.54 11.34 -6.41
C PHE A 231 -10.76 9.82 -6.47
N PRO A 232 -10.43 9.01 -5.44
CA PRO A 232 -10.75 7.57 -5.47
C PRO A 232 -12.26 7.30 -5.54
N ARG A 233 -13.09 8.21 -4.99
CA ARG A 233 -14.55 8.15 -5.14
C ARG A 233 -14.99 8.36 -6.59
N ALA A 234 -14.45 9.39 -7.26
CA ALA A 234 -14.72 9.64 -8.67
C ALA A 234 -14.24 8.47 -9.54
N LEU A 235 -13.05 7.93 -9.26
CA LEU A 235 -12.50 6.76 -9.94
C LEU A 235 -13.41 5.53 -9.81
N HIS A 236 -13.96 5.28 -8.61
CA HIS A 236 -14.96 4.22 -8.41
C HIS A 236 -16.23 4.45 -9.22
N GLN A 237 -16.75 5.69 -9.22
CA GLN A 237 -17.96 6.06 -9.95
C GLN A 237 -17.81 5.88 -11.47
N GLN A 238 -16.65 6.23 -12.02
CA GLN A 238 -16.33 5.99 -13.43
C GLN A 238 -16.22 4.49 -13.71
N SER A 239 -15.52 3.75 -12.83
CA SER A 239 -15.28 2.31 -13.00
C SER A 239 -16.58 1.50 -12.97
N ARG A 240 -17.53 1.82 -12.08
CA ARG A 240 -18.82 1.09 -11.99
C ARG A 240 -19.70 1.22 -13.24
N ALA A 241 -19.49 2.26 -14.05
CA ALA A 241 -20.29 2.48 -15.26
C ALA A 241 -19.93 1.47 -16.35
N VAL A 242 -18.67 1.01 -16.37
CA VAL A 242 -18.12 0.19 -17.46
C VAL A 242 -17.67 -1.21 -17.02
N SER A 243 -17.36 -1.42 -15.73
CA SER A 243 -16.92 -2.72 -15.19
C SER A 243 -18.00 -3.80 -15.28
N ASP A 244 -17.70 -4.89 -15.98
CA ASP A 244 -18.54 -6.08 -16.02
C ASP A 244 -18.52 -6.85 -14.69
N LEU A 245 -17.39 -6.82 -13.99
CA LEU A 245 -17.28 -7.35 -12.64
C LEU A 245 -18.24 -6.66 -11.67
N TYR A 246 -18.35 -5.33 -11.74
CA TYR A 246 -19.28 -4.56 -10.91
C TYR A 246 -20.73 -4.93 -11.23
N LYS A 247 -21.11 -4.95 -12.52
CA LYS A 247 -22.47 -5.34 -12.95
C LYS A 247 -22.85 -6.73 -12.45
N THR A 248 -21.95 -7.70 -12.62
CA THR A 248 -22.13 -9.08 -12.15
C THR A 248 -22.35 -9.15 -10.63
N ARG A 249 -21.56 -8.40 -9.85
CA ARG A 249 -21.70 -8.35 -8.38
C ARG A 249 -23.00 -7.67 -7.95
N LEU A 250 -23.39 -6.60 -8.64
CA LEU A 250 -24.63 -5.89 -8.37
C LEU A 250 -25.85 -6.78 -8.63
N GLU A 251 -25.86 -7.53 -9.73
CA GLU A 251 -26.91 -8.50 -10.04
C GLU A 251 -27.00 -9.60 -8.97
N ARG A 252 -25.87 -10.17 -8.56
CA ARG A 252 -25.82 -11.17 -7.48
C ARG A 252 -26.37 -10.63 -6.16
N LYS A 253 -26.14 -9.35 -5.84
CA LYS A 253 -26.68 -8.69 -4.64
C LYS A 253 -28.17 -8.37 -4.73
N ARG A 254 -28.72 -8.25 -5.93
CA ARG A 254 -30.16 -8.00 -6.16
C ARG A 254 -31.00 -9.27 -6.13
N LYS A 255 -30.38 -10.44 -6.30
CA LYS A 255 -31.07 -11.73 -6.14
C LYS A 255 -31.34 -11.96 -4.65
N PRO A 256 -32.60 -12.24 -4.26
CA PRO A 256 -33.00 -12.48 -2.87
C PRO A 256 -32.30 -13.71 -2.27
#